data_AF-A0A3R8ZXK1-F1
#
_entry.id   AF-A0A3R8ZXK1-F1
#
_cell.length_a   1.000
_cell.length_b   1.000
_cell.length_c   1.000
_cell.angle_alpha   90.00
_cell.angle_beta   90.00
_cell.angle_gamma   90.00
#
_symmetry.space_group_name_H-M   'P 1'
#
loop_
_entity.id
_entity.type
_entity.pdbx_description
1 polymer ?
#
loop_
_entity_poly.entity_id
_entity_poly.type
_entity_poly.pdbx_seq_one_letter_code
_entity_poly.pdbx_strand_id
1 'polypeptide(L)'
;MINRFRSWSLFVGFTLFGPVLLSYHMVCLVQGELPGKTSMITAADEPLLFYPLILFLLGFSLMWTGLSLLALLGRIRSKTASWRRI
;
A
#
# COMPACT_ATOMS: atom_id res chain seq x y z
N MET A 1 4.52 -3.30 29.00
CA MET A 1 5.05 -3.95 27.76
C MET A 1 4.03 -4.03 26.62
N ILE A 2 2.76 -4.32 26.90
CA ILE A 2 1.66 -4.43 25.92
C ILE A 2 1.51 -3.22 24.97
N ASN A 3 1.64 -1.98 25.46
CA ASN A 3 1.51 -0.79 24.61
C ASN A 3 2.61 -0.67 23.55
N ARG A 4 3.83 -1.14 23.85
CA ARG A 4 4.95 -1.13 22.89
C ARG A 4 4.70 -2.15 21.78
N PHE A 5 4.32 -3.38 22.14
CA PHE A 5 3.99 -4.43 21.17
C PHE A 5 2.83 -4.04 20.26
N ARG A 6 1.75 -3.47 20.83
CA ARG A 6 0.60 -2.98 20.06
C ARG A 6 0.99 -1.88 19.07
N SER A 7 1.79 -0.91 19.50
CA SER A 7 2.32 0.17 18.64
C SER A 7 3.22 -0.37 17.52
N TRP A 8 4.04 -1.39 17.80
CA TRP A 8 4.85 -2.05 16.77
C TRP A 8 4.01 -2.82 15.77
N SER A 9 2.97 -3.55 16.21
CA SER A 9 2.08 -4.27 15.28
C SER A 9 1.31 -3.32 14.37
N LEU A 10 0.83 -2.19 14.89
CA LEU A 10 0.14 -1.17 14.10
C LEU A 10 1.09 -0.55 13.08
N PHE A 11 2.34 -0.32 13.47
CA PHE A 11 3.36 0.20 12.57
C PHE A 11 3.68 -0.80 11.45
N VAL A 12 3.89 -2.07 11.79
CA VAL A 12 4.15 -3.13 10.79
C VAL A 12 2.96 -3.28 9.84
N GLY A 13 1.74 -3.33 10.38
CA GLY A 13 0.51 -3.39 9.59
C GLY A 13 0.37 -2.19 8.65
N PHE A 14 0.59 -0.97 9.15
CA PHE A 14 0.58 0.24 8.32
C PHE A 14 1.67 0.21 7.24
N THR A 15 2.87 -0.28 7.57
CA THR A 15 3.96 -0.33 6.59
C THR A 15 3.73 -1.34 5.48
N LEU A 16 3.10 -2.48 5.80
CA LEU A 16 2.79 -3.54 4.84
C LEU A 16 1.51 -3.27 4.05
N PHE A 17 0.60 -2.43 4.57
CA PHE A 17 -0.68 -2.12 3.93
C PHE A 17 -0.49 -1.55 2.52
N GLY A 18 0.40 -0.57 2.34
CA GLY A 18 0.69 0.04 1.03
C GLY A 18 1.18 -0.98 -0.01
N PRO A 19 2.30 -1.69 0.24
CA PRO A 19 2.82 -2.72 -0.65
C PRO A 19 1.81 -3.81 -0.98
N VAL A 20 1.05 -4.28 0.02
CA VAL A 20 0.02 -5.31 -0.18
C VAL A 20 -1.10 -4.79 -1.09
N LEU A 21 -1.58 -3.56 -0.87
CA LEU A 21 -2.56 -2.94 -1.76
C LEU A 21 -2.02 -2.80 -3.18
N LEU A 22 -0.76 -2.37 -3.32
CA LEU A 22 -0.14 -2.19 -4.62
C LEU A 22 -0.02 -3.52 -5.37
N SER A 23 0.45 -4.57 -4.70
CA SER A 23 0.53 -5.92 -5.28
C SER A 23 -0.84 -6.43 -5.70
N TYR A 24 -1.87 -6.21 -4.90
CA TYR A 24 -3.25 -6.58 -5.23
C TYR A 24 -3.73 -5.90 -6.53
N HIS A 25 -3.58 -4.58 -6.63
CA HIS A 25 -3.99 -3.85 -7.83
C HIS A 25 -3.15 -4.21 -9.06
N MET A 26 -1.86 -4.52 -8.89
CA MET A 26 -1.02 -5.04 -9.99
C MET A 26 -1.53 -6.39 -10.50
N VAL A 27 -1.94 -7.30 -9.61
CA VAL A 27 -2.53 -8.59 -10.01
C VAL A 27 -3.84 -8.36 -10.76
N CYS A 28 -4.72 -7.49 -10.26
CA CYS A 28 -5.97 -7.13 -10.96
C CYS A 28 -5.69 -6.53 -12.36
N LEU A 29 -4.65 -5.70 -12.48
CA LEU A 29 -4.24 -5.12 -13.76
C LEU A 29 -3.76 -6.21 -14.75
N VAL A 30 -2.96 -7.16 -14.29
CA VAL A 30 -2.43 -8.27 -15.12
C VAL A 30 -3.54 -9.23 -15.52
N GLN A 31 -4.47 -9.53 -14.61
CA GLN A 31 -5.63 -10.36 -14.89
C GLN A 31 -6.66 -9.65 -15.78
N GLY A 32 -6.62 -8.32 -15.86
CA GLY A 32 -7.61 -7.53 -16.59
C GLY A 32 -8.99 -7.56 -15.94
N GLU A 33 -9.05 -7.91 -14.65
CA GLU A 33 -10.28 -8.19 -13.92
C GLU A 33 -10.27 -7.48 -12.57
N LEU A 34 -11.30 -6.65 -12.34
CA LEU A 34 -11.51 -5.97 -11.07
C LEU A 34 -12.68 -6.63 -10.35
N PRO A 35 -12.45 -7.34 -9.22
CA PRO A 35 -13.54 -7.94 -8.47
C PRO A 35 -14.38 -6.84 -7.80
N GLY A 36 -15.58 -6.60 -8.33
CA GLY A 36 -16.57 -5.70 -7.76
C GLY A 36 -17.59 -6.45 -6.89
N LYS A 37 -18.24 -5.75 -5.96
CA LYS A 37 -19.26 -6.31 -5.04
C LYS A 37 -20.47 -6.93 -5.75
N THR A 38 -20.78 -6.49 -6.96
CA THR A 38 -22.01 -6.86 -7.68
C THR A 38 -21.75 -7.34 -9.10
N SER A 39 -20.67 -6.90 -9.73
CA SER A 39 -20.23 -7.37 -11.05
C SER A 39 -18.71 -7.24 -11.15
N MET A 40 -18.09 -8.20 -11.83
CA MET A 40 -16.68 -8.18 -12.17
C MET A 40 -16.50 -7.18 -13.31
N ILE A 41 -15.67 -6.15 -13.11
CA ILE A 41 -15.37 -5.19 -14.18
C ILE A 41 -14.20 -5.75 -14.96
N THR A 42 -14.48 -6.26 -16.16
CA THR A 42 -13.48 -6.82 -17.06
C THR A 42 -12.96 -5.72 -17.99
N ALA A 43 -11.66 -5.71 -18.24
CA ALA A 43 -11.05 -4.86 -19.26
C ALA A 43 -11.58 -5.17 -20.68
N ALA A 44 -12.09 -6.39 -20.90
CA ALA A 44 -12.67 -6.81 -22.17
C ALA A 44 -14.04 -6.19 -22.44
N ASP A 45 -14.86 -6.00 -21.40
CA ASP A 45 -16.22 -5.46 -21.53
C ASP A 45 -16.21 -3.94 -21.57
N GLU A 46 -15.50 -3.30 -20.63
CA GLU A 46 -15.48 -1.84 -20.51
C GLU A 46 -14.06 -1.28 -20.28
N PRO A 47 -13.18 -1.31 -21.30
CA PRO A 47 -11.77 -0.88 -21.17
C PRO A 47 -11.65 0.59 -20.77
N LEU A 48 -12.52 1.45 -21.28
CA LEU A 48 -12.53 2.89 -20.99
C LEU A 48 -12.86 3.20 -19.53
N LEU A 49 -13.56 2.31 -18.83
CA LEU A 49 -13.84 2.44 -17.39
C LEU A 49 -12.79 1.71 -16.56
N PHE A 50 -12.34 0.54 -17.00
CA PHE A 50 -11.35 -0.27 -16.30
C PHE A 50 -10.00 0.44 -16.15
N TYR A 51 -9.39 0.90 -17.24
CA TYR A 51 -8.03 1.47 -17.22
C TYR A 51 -7.88 2.71 -16.34
N PRO A 52 -8.73 3.75 -16.43
CA PRO A 52 -8.59 4.92 -15.56
C PRO A 52 -8.88 4.58 -14.09
N LEU A 53 -9.81 3.65 -13.82
CA LEU A 53 -10.13 3.22 -12.46
C LEU A 53 -8.95 2.48 -11.82
N ILE A 54 -8.37 1.50 -12.51
CA ILE A 54 -7.20 0.77 -11.99
C ILE A 54 -6.00 1.69 -11.86
N LEU A 55 -5.77 2.63 -12.79
CA LEU A 55 -4.71 3.65 -12.68
C LEU A 55 -4.87 4.52 -11.44
N PHE A 56 -6.10 4.97 -11.13
CA PHE A 56 -6.39 5.76 -9.94
C PHE A 56 -6.09 4.96 -8.66
N LEU A 57 -6.54 3.70 -8.60
CA LEU A 57 -6.29 2.80 -7.48
C LEU A 57 -4.80 2.48 -7.30
N LEU A 58 -4.09 2.28 -8.41
CA LEU A 58 -2.64 2.03 -8.43
C LEU A 58 -1.89 3.26 -7.89
N GLY A 59 -2.25 4.46 -8.35
CA GLY A 59 -1.67 5.73 -7.90
C GLY A 59 -1.90 5.95 -6.40
N PHE A 60 -3.12 5.69 -5.92
CA PHE A 60 -3.43 5.77 -4.49
C PHE A 60 -2.58 4.78 -3.68
N SER A 61 -2.48 3.53 -4.14
CA SER A 61 -1.65 2.49 -3.51
C SER A 61 -0.16 2.87 -3.49
N LEU A 62 0.34 3.49 -4.57
CA LEU A 62 1.71 3.97 -4.67
C LEU A 62 1.99 5.09 -3.67
N MET A 63 1.05 6.03 -3.53
CA MET A 63 1.13 7.12 -2.54
C MET A 63 1.18 6.57 -1.10
N TRP A 64 0.32 5.60 -0.77
CA TRP A 64 0.34 4.94 0.54
C TRP A 64 1.64 4.16 0.78
N THR A 65 2.16 3.50 -0.24
CA THR A 65 3.45 2.80 -0.17
C THR A 65 4.60 3.78 0.08
N GLY A 66 4.60 4.93 -0.61
CA GLY A 66 5.58 6.00 -0.41
C GLY A 66 5.51 6.59 1.01
N LEU A 67 4.31 6.86 1.53
CA LEU A 67 4.10 7.33 2.91
C LEU A 67 4.57 6.30 3.94
N SER A 68 4.28 5.02 3.71
CA SER A 68 4.77 3.90 4.53
C SER A 68 6.31 3.87 4.57
N LEU A 69 6.96 3.95 3.41
CA LEU A 69 8.41 3.96 3.29
C LEU A 69 9.04 5.19 3.95
N LEU A 70 8.46 6.38 3.76
CA LEU A 70 8.91 7.62 4.41
C LEU A 70 8.80 7.52 5.93
N ALA A 71 7.71 6.96 6.45
CA ALA A 71 7.54 6.72 7.88
C ALA A 71 8.60 5.73 8.42
N LEU A 72 8.90 4.67 7.66
CA LEU A 72 9.95 3.71 7.98
C LEU A 72 11.35 4.36 7.98
N LEU A 73 11.69 5.08 6.93
CA LEU A 73 12.95 5.81 6.78
C LEU A 73 13.13 6.87 7.86
N GLY A 74 12.08 7.64 8.17
CA GLY A 74 12.09 8.63 9.25
C GLY A 74 12.37 7.99 10.61
N ARG A 75 11.77 6.82 10.87
CA ARG A 75 12.00 6.06 12.10
C ARG A 75 13.42 5.47 12.17
N ILE A 76 13.93 4.92 11.07
CA ILE A 76 15.32 4.42 10.98
C ILE A 76 16.29 5.57 11.25
N ARG A 77 16.11 6.71 10.57
CA ARG A 77 16.95 7.90 10.74
C ARG A 77 16.94 8.43 12.17
N SER A 78 15.77 8.46 12.82
CA SER A 78 15.63 8.91 14.22
C SER A 78 16.36 7.97 15.19
N LYS A 79 16.29 6.64 14.97
CA LYS A 79 17.06 5.67 15.75
C LYS A 79 18.57 5.79 15.52
N THR A 80 19.01 5.98 14.27
CA THR A 80 20.44 6.16 13.95
C THR A 80 21.00 7.46 14.54
N ALA A 81 20.21 8.54 14.57
CA ALA A 81 20.61 9.81 15.18
C ALA A 81 20.65 9.75 16.72
N SER A 82 19.84 8.89 17.34
CA SER A 82 19.90 8.60 18.77
C SER A 82 21.14 7.79 19.15
N TRP A 83 21.64 6.93 18.28
CA TRP A 83 22.81 6.08 18.54
C TRP A 83 24.13 6.85 18.45
N ARG A 84 24.20 7.91 17.64
CA ARG A 84 25.40 8.75 17.46
C ARG A 84 25.67 9.74 18.61
N ARG A 85 24.80 9.78 19.63
CA ARG A 85 24.88 10.68 20.79
C ARG A 85 25.25 9.95 22.10
N ILE A 86 25.56 8.66 22.03
CA ILE A 86 26.12 7.83 23.10
C ILE A 86 27.54 7.48 22.67
#